data_AF-A0A521WMM6-F1
#
_entry.id   AF-A0A521WMM6-F1
#
_cell.length_a   1.000
_cell.length_b   1.000
_cell.length_c   1.000
_cell.angle_alpha   90.00
_cell.angle_beta   90.00
_cell.angle_gamma   90.00
#
_symmetry.space_group_name_H-M   'P 1'
#
loop_
_entity.id
_entity.type
_entity.pdbx_description
1 polymer ?
#
loop_
_entity_poly.entity_id
_entity_poly.type
_entity_poly.pdbx_seq_one_letter_code
_entity_poly.pdbx_strand_id
1 'polypeptide(L)'
;TFIGPTPDSVRLLGDKVSARRTMIAAGVPVVPGTEDRVGPEEAIRLAPTVGFPMLIKAAAGGGGKGIRLVKSAEEIENAVRVASSEAQSAFGDGGVFLERFLSPVRHVEIQVLADTQGNAVALGERECSVQRRHQKLLEESPSTVIDQPTRERMMAAAVAAAKAAHYVNAGTVEFLFDPATNEFYFLEVNTRLQVEHPVTEWLCGRDLVRDQIRIAAGEPLGFAQADVALRGAAIECRIAAEDPYNNYLPSLGRIDFVNEPSGPGVRVDSSIFSGIEIPYFYDPMLAKLICWGTDRTQAIERMKRALREYVIVGVKTNIPFHLQLLDDPRFVAGQVHTGFLDNEFKMIEPDGRGDAEQVALLVAAIMSHNRRSRNGAQPSVIVGPSEGWRAAGRERELAGGAAASMQGSRWRRSIG
;
A
#
# COMPACT_ATOMS: atom_id res chain seq x y z
N THR A 1 15.81 23.07 -1.57
CA THR A 1 15.95 22.07 -0.50
C THR A 1 15.37 20.75 -0.99
N PHE A 2 15.99 19.61 -0.65
CA PHE A 2 15.37 18.30 -0.82
C PHE A 2 14.30 18.08 0.26
N ILE A 3 13.09 17.65 -0.10
CA ILE A 3 12.00 17.38 0.86
C ILE A 3 12.15 15.92 1.33
N GLY A 4 12.95 15.73 2.37
CA GLY A 4 13.28 14.42 2.90
C GLY A 4 14.44 14.47 3.89
N PRO A 5 14.96 13.31 4.30
CA PRO A 5 16.10 13.22 5.20
C PRO A 5 17.39 13.71 4.56
N THR A 6 18.42 13.90 5.39
CA THR A 6 19.75 14.29 4.93
C THR A 6 20.41 13.15 4.13
N PRO A 7 21.29 13.45 3.16
CA PRO A 7 22.04 12.42 2.44
C PRO A 7 22.85 11.49 3.36
N ASP A 8 23.34 12.00 4.49
CA ASP A 8 24.07 11.20 5.48
C ASP A 8 23.15 10.19 6.16
N SER A 9 21.95 10.60 6.59
CA SER A 9 20.95 9.69 7.16
C SER A 9 20.51 8.64 6.15
N VAL A 10 20.32 9.00 4.88
CA VAL A 10 19.98 8.03 3.81
C VAL A 10 21.08 7.00 3.62
N ARG A 11 22.36 7.42 3.58
CA ARG A 11 23.50 6.50 3.46
C ARG A 11 23.62 5.59 4.67
N LEU A 12 23.48 6.13 5.87
CA LEU A 12 23.56 5.37 7.11
C LEU A 12 22.47 4.29 7.20
N LEU A 13 21.22 4.67 6.91
CA LEU A 13 20.06 3.78 7.03
C LEU A 13 19.90 2.84 5.83
N GLY A 14 20.50 3.16 4.68
CA GLY A 14 20.56 2.27 3.51
C GLY A 14 21.57 1.14 3.65
N ASP A 15 22.59 1.27 4.51
CA ASP A 15 23.54 0.20 4.82
C ASP A 15 23.06 -0.62 6.02
N LYS A 16 22.64 -1.86 5.78
CA LYS A 16 22.01 -2.72 6.80
C LYS A 16 22.88 -2.93 8.03
N VAL A 17 24.20 -3.09 7.85
CA VAL A 17 25.14 -3.33 8.95
C VAL A 17 25.30 -2.08 9.80
N SER A 18 25.50 -0.93 9.15
CA SER A 18 25.63 0.36 9.84
C SER A 18 24.33 0.75 10.54
N ALA A 19 23.19 0.61 9.87
CA ALA A 19 21.87 0.82 10.46
C ALA A 19 21.68 -0.05 11.70
N ARG A 20 21.97 -1.36 11.61
CA ARG A 20 21.85 -2.31 12.72
C ARG A 20 22.74 -1.92 13.91
N ARG A 21 24.02 -1.60 13.67
CA ARG A 21 24.94 -1.12 14.73
C ARG A 21 24.42 0.15 15.39
N THR A 22 23.92 1.11 14.61
CA THR A 22 23.30 2.33 15.12
C THR A 22 22.08 2.01 15.99
N MET A 23 21.22 1.09 15.57
CA MET A 23 20.05 0.67 16.35
C MET A 23 20.45 0.00 17.67
N ILE A 24 21.42 -0.91 17.66
CA ILE A 24 21.97 -1.54 18.88
C ILE A 24 22.50 -0.48 19.84
N ALA A 25 23.33 0.44 19.33
CA ALA A 25 23.90 1.53 20.14
C ALA A 25 22.82 2.48 20.70
N ALA A 26 21.70 2.62 20.01
CA ALA A 26 20.53 3.40 20.44
C ALA A 26 19.59 2.64 21.40
N GLY A 27 19.90 1.38 21.74
CA GLY A 27 19.04 0.53 22.59
C GLY A 27 17.76 0.05 21.89
N VAL A 28 17.70 0.14 20.56
CA VAL A 28 16.59 -0.38 19.76
C VAL A 28 16.77 -1.89 19.59
N PRO A 29 15.79 -2.73 19.98
CA PRO A 29 15.88 -4.17 19.82
C PRO A 29 16.09 -4.56 18.35
N VAL A 30 17.04 -5.46 18.08
CA VAL A 30 17.32 -5.97 16.73
C VAL A 30 17.20 -7.49 16.72
N VAL A 31 16.90 -8.09 15.57
CA VAL A 31 16.78 -9.55 15.45
C VAL A 31 18.09 -10.22 15.90
N PRO A 32 18.09 -11.23 16.78
CA PRO A 32 19.32 -11.92 17.19
C PRO A 32 20.09 -12.46 15.98
N GLY A 33 21.40 -12.23 15.96
CA GLY A 33 22.22 -12.50 14.77
C GLY A 33 23.64 -11.98 14.91
N THR A 34 24.42 -12.08 13.83
CA THR A 34 25.74 -11.47 13.79
C THR A 34 25.62 -9.94 13.77
N GLU A 35 26.45 -9.25 14.56
CA GLU A 35 26.46 -7.78 14.60
C GLU A 35 27.06 -7.20 13.31
N ASP A 36 28.06 -7.89 12.77
CA ASP A 36 28.90 -7.42 11.69
C ASP A 36 28.74 -8.27 10.43
N ARG A 37 29.21 -7.70 9.30
CA ARG A 37 29.45 -8.48 8.09
C ARG A 37 30.52 -9.53 8.39
N VAL A 38 30.26 -10.77 7.99
CA VAL A 38 31.17 -11.90 8.18
C VAL A 38 31.49 -12.56 6.84
N GLY A 39 32.69 -13.08 6.72
CA GLY A 39 33.08 -13.91 5.57
C GLY A 39 32.41 -15.29 5.62
N PRO A 40 32.48 -16.07 4.53
CA PRO A 40 31.83 -17.39 4.46
C PRO A 40 32.22 -18.36 5.58
N GLU A 41 33.51 -18.50 5.87
CA GLU A 41 34.02 -19.41 6.91
C GLU A 41 33.57 -18.98 8.32
N GLU A 42 33.62 -17.67 8.58
CA GLU A 42 33.16 -17.04 9.81
C GLU A 42 31.64 -17.26 10.01
N ALA A 43 30.84 -17.12 8.94
CA ALA A 43 29.39 -17.34 8.97
C ALA A 43 29.05 -18.80 9.31
N ILE A 44 29.73 -19.78 8.69
CA ILE A 44 29.52 -21.20 9.00
C ILE A 44 29.83 -21.48 10.48
N ARG A 45 30.91 -20.88 11.01
CA ARG A 45 31.32 -21.04 12.41
C ARG A 45 30.32 -20.42 13.40
N LEU A 46 29.71 -19.29 13.06
CA LEU A 46 28.77 -18.56 13.92
C LEU A 46 27.32 -19.05 13.79
N ALA A 47 26.95 -19.79 12.74
CA ALA A 47 25.58 -20.26 12.56
C ALA A 47 24.99 -20.99 13.79
N PRO A 48 25.70 -21.91 14.47
CA PRO A 48 25.15 -22.59 15.64
C PRO A 48 24.81 -21.67 16.82
N THR A 49 25.50 -20.52 16.96
CA THR A 49 25.23 -19.57 18.04
C THR A 49 24.01 -18.69 17.76
N VAL A 50 23.69 -18.45 16.48
CA VAL A 50 22.46 -17.77 16.05
C VAL A 50 21.24 -18.69 16.19
N GLY A 51 21.42 -19.99 15.91
CA GLY A 51 20.39 -21.02 16.03
C GLY A 51 19.48 -21.13 14.81
N PHE A 52 18.95 -22.33 14.56
CA PHE A 52 18.09 -22.64 13.41
C PHE A 52 16.60 -22.61 13.79
N PRO A 53 15.69 -22.28 12.85
CA PRO A 53 15.97 -21.78 11.50
C PRO A 53 16.54 -20.34 11.52
N MET A 54 17.34 -20.01 10.50
CA MET A 54 17.97 -18.69 10.35
C MET A 54 17.89 -18.16 8.91
N LEU A 55 18.08 -16.87 8.76
CA LEU A 55 18.26 -16.19 7.49
C LEU A 55 19.73 -15.83 7.29
N ILE A 56 20.25 -16.12 6.11
CA ILE A 56 21.47 -15.51 5.57
C ILE A 56 21.05 -14.35 4.71
N LYS A 57 21.62 -13.17 4.93
CA LYS A 57 21.37 -11.96 4.14
C LYS A 57 22.69 -11.43 3.60
N ALA A 58 22.71 -11.02 2.33
CA ALA A 58 23.83 -10.27 1.75
C ALA A 58 24.01 -8.94 2.51
N ALA A 59 25.26 -8.59 2.86
CA ALA A 59 25.57 -7.35 3.56
C ALA A 59 25.36 -6.12 2.67
N ALA A 60 25.70 -6.24 1.39
CA ALA A 60 25.40 -5.25 0.36
C ALA A 60 24.16 -5.68 -0.44
N GLY A 61 23.18 -4.76 -0.60
CA GLY A 61 22.02 -4.97 -1.47
C GLY A 61 20.64 -4.82 -0.80
N GLY A 62 19.65 -4.47 -1.63
CA GLY A 62 18.23 -4.29 -1.27
C GLY A 62 17.28 -5.07 -2.20
N GLY A 63 16.00 -5.17 -1.81
CA GLY A 63 14.96 -5.77 -2.67
C GLY A 63 14.86 -7.30 -2.65
N GLY A 64 15.17 -7.95 -1.52
CA GLY A 64 14.95 -9.39 -1.32
C GLY A 64 15.94 -10.34 -2.01
N LYS A 65 16.88 -9.84 -2.83
CA LYS A 65 17.96 -10.63 -3.41
C LYS A 65 19.02 -10.98 -2.36
N GLY A 66 19.50 -12.23 -2.37
CA GLY A 66 20.52 -12.71 -1.44
C GLY A 66 20.01 -12.99 -0.01
N ILE A 67 18.70 -13.26 0.15
CA ILE A 67 18.11 -13.73 1.41
C ILE A 67 17.85 -15.24 1.29
N ARG A 68 18.36 -16.04 2.23
CA ARG A 68 18.19 -17.51 2.23
C ARG A 68 17.76 -18.01 3.60
N LEU A 69 16.68 -18.78 3.64
CA LEU A 69 16.27 -19.53 4.82
C LEU A 69 17.12 -20.81 4.91
N VAL A 70 17.72 -21.02 6.07
CA VAL A 70 18.50 -22.20 6.43
C VAL A 70 17.81 -22.87 7.61
N LYS A 71 17.35 -24.10 7.41
CA LYS A 71 16.54 -24.82 8.40
C LYS A 71 17.36 -25.72 9.30
N SER A 72 18.56 -26.12 8.88
CA SER A 72 19.43 -27.01 9.63
C SER A 72 20.91 -26.78 9.34
N ALA A 73 21.77 -27.39 10.16
CA ALA A 73 23.21 -27.26 10.05
C ALA A 73 23.77 -27.80 8.73
N GLU A 74 23.15 -28.82 8.14
CA GLU A 74 23.60 -29.44 6.88
C GLU A 74 23.44 -28.50 5.67
N GLU A 75 22.53 -27.53 5.76
CA GLU A 75 22.25 -26.58 4.68
C GLU A 75 23.23 -25.38 4.67
N ILE A 76 23.96 -25.13 5.77
CA ILE A 76 24.66 -23.86 6.00
C ILE A 76 25.77 -23.59 4.99
N GLU A 77 26.65 -24.57 4.73
CA GLU A 77 27.82 -24.37 3.88
C GLU A 77 27.41 -23.98 2.47
N ASN A 78 26.44 -24.72 1.91
CA ASN A 78 25.94 -24.43 0.58
C ASN A 78 25.20 -23.09 0.54
N ALA A 79 24.36 -22.80 1.54
CA ALA A 79 23.59 -21.57 1.57
C ALA A 79 24.48 -20.32 1.69
N VAL A 80 25.52 -20.36 2.54
CA VAL A 80 26.51 -19.28 2.70
C VAL A 80 27.28 -19.08 1.40
N ARG A 81 27.79 -20.16 0.79
CA ARG A 81 28.55 -20.08 -0.47
C ARG A 81 27.75 -19.42 -1.58
N VAL A 82 26.48 -19.82 -1.73
CA VAL A 82 25.62 -19.26 -2.78
C VAL A 82 25.28 -17.80 -2.48
N ALA A 83 24.87 -17.46 -1.25
CA ALA A 83 24.56 -16.08 -0.88
C ALA A 83 25.77 -15.14 -1.04
N SER A 84 26.96 -15.59 -0.64
CA SER A 84 28.21 -14.84 -0.79
C SER A 84 28.57 -14.62 -2.26
N SER A 85 28.46 -15.66 -3.10
CA SER A 85 28.72 -15.56 -4.54
C SER A 85 27.76 -14.61 -5.26
N GLU A 86 26.47 -14.66 -4.91
CA GLU A 86 25.46 -13.74 -5.44
C GLU A 86 25.75 -12.29 -5.03
N ALA A 87 26.08 -12.07 -3.75
CA ALA A 87 26.43 -10.75 -3.23
C ALA A 87 27.69 -10.19 -3.92
N GLN A 88 28.72 -11.02 -4.07
CA GLN A 88 29.95 -10.66 -4.78
C GLN A 88 29.69 -10.29 -6.24
N SER A 89 28.85 -11.06 -6.94
CA SER A 89 28.55 -10.84 -8.35
C SER A 89 27.67 -9.62 -8.59
N ALA A 90 26.72 -9.35 -7.68
CA ALA A 90 25.77 -8.25 -7.82
C ALA A 90 26.32 -6.92 -7.27
N PHE A 91 27.15 -6.95 -6.23
CA PHE A 91 27.53 -5.76 -5.46
C PHE A 91 29.04 -5.63 -5.21
N GLY A 92 29.86 -6.59 -5.65
CA GLY A 92 31.31 -6.55 -5.46
C GLY A 92 31.79 -6.90 -4.05
N ASP A 93 30.88 -7.27 -3.15
CA ASP A 93 31.16 -7.66 -1.76
C ASP A 93 30.42 -8.97 -1.41
N GLY A 94 31.18 -10.04 -1.17
CA GLY A 94 30.67 -11.36 -0.77
C GLY A 94 30.34 -11.50 0.72
N GLY A 95 30.42 -10.43 1.51
CA GLY A 95 30.06 -10.44 2.92
C GLY A 95 28.59 -10.76 3.16
N VAL A 96 28.32 -11.54 4.20
CA VAL A 96 26.95 -11.90 4.64
C VAL A 96 26.76 -11.54 6.11
N PHE A 97 25.51 -11.52 6.56
CA PHE A 97 25.17 -11.51 7.98
C PHE A 97 24.06 -12.53 8.25
N LEU A 98 24.04 -13.07 9.46
CA LEU A 98 23.11 -14.10 9.90
C LEU A 98 22.12 -13.52 10.88
N GLU A 99 20.85 -13.86 10.74
CA GLU A 99 19.80 -13.50 11.69
C GLU A 99 18.89 -14.69 11.96
N ARG A 100 18.37 -14.78 13.18
CA ARG A 100 17.36 -15.77 13.51
C ARG A 100 16.13 -15.58 12.61
N PHE A 101 15.60 -16.67 12.09
CA PHE A 101 14.35 -16.62 11.34
C PHE A 101 13.19 -16.59 12.32
N LEU A 102 12.38 -15.53 12.26
CA LEU A 102 11.20 -15.36 13.10
C LEU A 102 9.96 -15.63 12.25
N SER A 103 9.17 -16.63 12.65
CA SER A 103 7.89 -16.96 12.03
C SER A 103 7.06 -17.84 12.97
N PRO A 104 5.72 -17.64 13.05
CA PRO A 104 4.96 -16.55 12.45
C PRO A 104 5.21 -15.22 13.18
N VAL A 105 5.37 -14.13 12.42
CA VAL A 105 5.54 -12.77 12.95
C VAL A 105 4.64 -11.78 12.25
N ARG A 106 4.36 -10.68 12.94
CA ARG A 106 3.71 -9.51 12.38
C ARG A 106 4.73 -8.55 11.80
N HIS A 107 4.36 -7.87 10.72
CA HIS A 107 5.06 -6.69 10.25
C HIS A 107 4.34 -5.47 10.82
N VAL A 108 4.98 -4.80 11.79
CA VAL A 108 4.44 -3.59 12.43
C VAL A 108 5.43 -2.46 12.26
N GLU A 109 4.96 -1.28 11.93
CA GLU A 109 5.83 -0.15 11.65
C GLU A 109 5.36 1.13 12.33
N ILE A 110 6.30 2.00 12.70
CA ILE A 110 6.01 3.24 13.42
C ILE A 110 6.34 4.43 12.52
N GLN A 111 5.34 5.30 12.31
CA GLN A 111 5.56 6.59 11.65
C GLN A 111 6.35 7.52 12.57
N VAL A 112 7.41 8.14 12.05
CA VAL A 112 8.14 9.21 12.71
C VAL A 112 8.14 10.49 11.88
N LEU A 113 8.10 11.63 12.56
CA LEU A 113 8.42 12.95 12.03
C LEU A 113 9.56 13.53 12.86
N ALA A 114 10.57 14.08 12.19
CA ALA A 114 11.67 14.78 12.84
C ALA A 114 11.97 16.12 12.16
N ASP A 115 12.25 17.16 12.92
CA ASP A 115 12.64 18.47 12.38
C ASP A 115 14.15 18.72 12.44
N THR A 116 14.58 19.84 11.87
CA THR A 116 15.99 20.23 11.83
C THR A 116 16.52 20.75 13.18
N GLN A 117 15.66 20.85 14.20
CA GLN A 117 15.99 21.35 15.54
C GLN A 117 16.24 20.20 16.52
N GLY A 118 16.18 18.95 16.03
CA GLY A 118 16.41 17.75 16.83
C GLY A 118 15.16 17.21 17.52
N ASN A 119 13.98 17.78 17.24
CA ASN A 119 12.73 17.22 17.72
C ASN A 119 12.34 16.01 16.86
N ALA A 120 11.81 14.97 17.50
CA ALA A 120 11.28 13.80 16.83
C ALA A 120 10.08 13.26 17.60
N VAL A 121 9.05 12.84 16.88
CA VAL A 121 7.79 12.30 17.42
C VAL A 121 7.37 11.06 16.63
N ALA A 122 6.75 10.10 17.31
CA ALA A 122 6.09 8.95 16.71
C ALA A 122 4.58 9.19 16.61
N LEU A 123 3.96 8.75 15.51
CA LEU A 123 2.54 8.98 15.19
C LEU A 123 1.72 7.68 15.19
N GLY A 124 2.06 6.76 16.09
CA GLY A 124 1.40 5.45 16.21
C GLY A 124 1.94 4.40 15.22
N GLU A 125 1.41 3.19 15.37
CA GLU A 125 1.79 2.03 14.58
C GLU A 125 0.85 1.73 13.41
N ARG A 126 1.37 1.07 12.39
CA ARG A 126 0.61 0.42 11.33
C ARG A 126 0.91 -1.07 11.30
N GLU A 127 -0.13 -1.86 11.09
CA GLU A 127 -0.07 -3.29 10.87
C GLU A 127 -0.05 -3.58 9.37
N CYS A 128 1.03 -4.18 8.90
CA CYS A 128 1.32 -4.41 7.49
C CYS A 128 1.56 -5.89 7.17
N SER A 129 1.08 -6.80 8.03
CA SER A 129 1.28 -8.25 7.87
C SER A 129 0.56 -8.86 6.67
N VAL A 130 -0.48 -8.22 6.15
CA VAL A 130 -1.20 -8.71 4.98
C VAL A 130 -0.38 -8.41 3.73
N GLN A 131 0.51 -9.35 3.42
CA GLN A 131 1.44 -9.26 2.31
C GLN A 131 1.42 -10.53 1.47
N ARG A 132 1.68 -10.38 0.17
CA ARG A 132 1.90 -11.49 -0.77
C ARG A 132 3.28 -11.34 -1.38
N ARG A 133 4.13 -12.39 -1.31
CA ARG A 133 5.52 -12.32 -1.81
C ARG A 133 6.27 -11.07 -1.31
N HIS A 134 6.07 -10.74 -0.02
CA HIS A 134 6.65 -9.57 0.65
C HIS A 134 6.17 -8.19 0.15
N GLN A 135 5.09 -8.13 -0.62
CA GLN A 135 4.43 -6.87 -0.99
C GLN A 135 3.18 -6.68 -0.13
N LYS A 136 3.12 -5.55 0.58
CA LYS A 136 1.96 -5.14 1.39
C LYS A 136 0.75 -4.89 0.47
N LEU A 137 -0.41 -5.44 0.83
CA LEU A 137 -1.66 -5.31 0.04
C LEU A 137 -2.76 -4.60 0.82
N LEU A 138 -2.78 -4.79 2.14
CA LEU A 138 -3.69 -4.13 3.07
C LEU A 138 -2.92 -3.74 4.33
N GLU A 139 -3.13 -2.51 4.76
CA GLU A 139 -2.54 -1.95 5.97
C GLU A 139 -3.63 -1.40 6.87
N GLU A 140 -3.43 -1.52 8.18
CA GLU A 140 -4.37 -0.96 9.15
C GLU A 140 -3.68 -0.29 10.33
N SER A 141 -4.40 0.61 10.99
CA SER A 141 -3.93 1.26 12.20
C SER A 141 -5.13 1.49 13.13
N PRO A 142 -5.03 1.21 14.44
CA PRO A 142 -3.89 0.58 15.12
C PRO A 142 -3.77 -0.92 14.79
N SER A 143 -2.67 -1.55 15.23
CA SER A 143 -2.53 -3.01 15.14
C SER A 143 -3.46 -3.72 16.13
N THR A 144 -4.03 -4.86 15.73
CA THR A 144 -4.93 -5.66 16.59
C THR A 144 -4.22 -6.40 17.72
N VAL A 145 -2.90 -6.55 17.65
CA VAL A 145 -2.13 -7.37 18.61
C VAL A 145 -1.20 -6.56 19.51
N ILE A 146 -1.06 -5.25 19.25
CA ILE A 146 -0.17 -4.39 20.03
C ILE A 146 -0.95 -3.76 21.18
N ASP A 147 -0.60 -4.15 22.40
CA ASP A 147 -1.12 -3.53 23.61
C ASP A 147 -0.48 -2.14 23.87
N GLN A 148 -1.07 -1.38 24.79
CA GLN A 148 -0.62 -0.01 25.06
C GLN A 148 0.84 0.06 25.56
N PRO A 149 1.30 -0.77 26.52
CA PRO A 149 2.69 -0.77 26.94
C PRO A 149 3.67 -1.09 25.79
N THR A 150 3.34 -2.04 24.92
CA THR A 150 4.19 -2.39 23.77
C THR A 150 4.19 -1.28 22.73
N ARG A 151 3.05 -0.65 22.47
CA ARG A 151 2.96 0.54 21.61
C ARG A 151 3.90 1.64 22.07
N GLU A 152 3.89 1.96 23.37
CA GLU A 152 4.77 2.98 23.95
C GLU A 152 6.25 2.61 23.80
N ARG A 153 6.62 1.34 24.04
CA ARG A 153 8.00 0.85 23.81
C ARG A 153 8.40 0.98 22.34
N MET A 154 7.54 0.58 21.40
CA MET A 154 7.82 0.66 19.96
C MET A 154 7.94 2.10 19.49
N MET A 155 7.05 2.99 19.95
CA MET A 155 7.12 4.42 19.64
C MET A 155 8.40 5.06 20.18
N ALA A 156 8.79 4.73 21.42
CA ALA A 156 10.03 5.21 22.00
C ALA A 156 11.26 4.69 21.22
N ALA A 157 11.26 3.41 20.84
CA ALA A 157 12.32 2.82 20.03
C ALA A 157 12.43 3.49 18.65
N ALA A 158 11.30 3.81 18.00
CA ALA A 158 11.30 4.50 16.71
C ALA A 158 11.85 5.94 16.81
N VAL A 159 11.50 6.67 17.88
CA VAL A 159 12.08 8.00 18.13
C VAL A 159 13.58 7.91 18.43
N ALA A 160 14.02 6.90 19.20
CA ALA A 160 15.44 6.66 19.46
C ALA A 160 16.21 6.35 18.16
N ALA A 161 15.65 5.48 17.30
CA ALA A 161 16.19 5.18 15.97
C ALA A 161 16.37 6.44 15.11
N ALA A 162 15.32 7.27 15.03
CA ALA A 162 15.36 8.52 14.27
C ALA A 162 16.43 9.48 14.78
N LYS A 163 16.53 9.66 16.11
CA LYS A 163 17.54 10.53 16.73
C LYS A 163 18.96 10.02 16.52
N ALA A 164 19.19 8.72 16.68
CA ALA A 164 20.50 8.10 16.49
C ALA A 164 21.00 8.22 15.04
N ALA A 165 20.08 8.25 14.07
CA ALA A 165 20.39 8.45 12.66
C ALA A 165 20.45 9.94 12.23
N HIS A 166 20.33 10.87 13.18
CA HIS A 166 20.17 12.31 12.91
C HIS A 166 19.10 12.60 11.84
N TYR A 167 17.99 11.84 11.91
CA TYR A 167 16.96 11.83 10.89
C TYR A 167 16.19 13.14 10.87
N VAL A 168 15.74 13.55 9.68
CA VAL A 168 14.91 14.73 9.43
C VAL A 168 13.80 14.32 8.47
N ASN A 169 12.66 15.00 8.55
CA ASN A 169 11.47 14.79 7.72
C ASN A 169 10.66 13.55 8.14
N ALA A 170 9.75 13.08 7.29
CA ALA A 170 8.98 11.86 7.55
C ALA A 170 9.79 10.62 7.24
N GLY A 171 9.65 9.60 8.08
CA GLY A 171 10.21 8.28 7.87
C GLY A 171 9.43 7.24 8.65
N THR A 172 9.73 5.97 8.39
CA THR A 172 9.08 4.87 9.11
C THR A 172 10.11 3.89 9.61
N VAL A 173 9.99 3.49 10.86
CA VAL A 173 10.80 2.43 11.46
C VAL A 173 9.97 1.14 11.44
N GLU A 174 10.42 0.15 10.68
CA GLU A 174 9.75 -1.14 10.53
C GLU A 174 10.27 -2.14 11.56
N PHE A 175 9.36 -2.95 12.10
CA PHE A 175 9.63 -3.99 13.09
C PHE A 175 8.97 -5.32 12.70
N LEU A 176 9.64 -6.41 13.04
CA LEU A 176 9.01 -7.71 13.18
C LEU A 176 8.54 -7.85 14.64
N PHE A 177 7.25 -8.14 14.83
CA PHE A 177 6.68 -8.38 16.15
C PHE A 177 6.29 -9.86 16.29
N ASP A 178 6.70 -10.48 17.39
CA ASP A 178 6.36 -11.85 17.75
C ASP A 178 5.24 -11.86 18.81
N PRO A 179 4.00 -12.21 18.43
CA PRO A 179 2.88 -12.24 19.37
C PRO A 179 3.03 -13.28 20.50
N ALA A 180 3.86 -14.31 20.31
CA ALA A 180 4.04 -15.36 21.32
C ALA A 180 4.93 -14.89 22.49
N THR A 181 5.90 -14.01 22.20
CA THR A 181 6.84 -13.49 23.19
C THR A 181 6.55 -12.05 23.59
N ASN A 182 5.70 -11.34 22.85
CA ASN A 182 5.43 -9.91 22.99
C ASN A 182 6.69 -9.04 22.79
N GLU A 183 7.62 -9.54 21.97
CA GLU A 183 8.85 -8.86 21.60
C GLU A 183 8.79 -8.33 20.16
N PHE A 184 9.48 -7.22 19.93
CA PHE A 184 9.63 -6.63 18.61
C PHE A 184 11.11 -6.45 18.27
N TYR A 185 11.42 -6.49 16.98
CA TYR A 185 12.79 -6.42 16.48
C TYR A 185 12.84 -5.52 15.27
N PHE A 186 13.74 -4.55 15.28
CA PHE A 186 14.01 -3.65 14.17
C PHE A 186 14.32 -4.42 12.90
N LEU A 187 13.69 -4.01 11.81
CA LEU A 187 13.89 -4.56 10.48
C LEU A 187 14.64 -3.57 9.60
N GLU A 188 14.08 -2.39 9.38
CA GLU A 188 14.66 -1.33 8.56
C GLU A 188 14.06 0.04 8.86
N VAL A 189 14.64 1.10 8.29
CA VAL A 189 14.02 2.43 8.22
C VAL A 189 13.73 2.77 6.77
N ASN A 190 12.46 3.02 6.46
CA ASN A 190 12.07 3.63 5.21
C ASN A 190 12.31 5.14 5.29
N THR A 191 13.35 5.61 4.61
CA THR A 191 13.85 7.00 4.62
C THR A 191 13.00 7.96 3.78
N ARG A 192 11.68 7.76 3.78
CA ARG A 192 10.68 8.46 2.95
C ARG A 192 9.28 8.26 3.50
N LEU A 193 8.32 9.01 2.96
CA LEU A 193 6.90 8.71 3.14
C LEU A 193 6.54 7.37 2.49
N GLN A 194 5.65 6.63 3.12
CA GLN A 194 5.14 5.34 2.65
C GLN A 194 3.75 5.46 2.02
N VAL A 195 3.33 4.42 1.31
CA VAL A 195 2.05 4.38 0.57
C VAL A 195 0.89 4.50 1.56
N GLU A 196 1.02 3.73 2.64
CA GLU A 196 0.10 3.52 3.77
C GLU A 196 0.09 4.66 4.82
N HIS A 197 0.75 5.79 4.57
CA HIS A 197 0.68 6.95 5.47
C HIS A 197 -0.76 7.47 5.75
N PRO A 198 -1.77 7.34 4.86
CA PRO A 198 -3.12 7.84 5.13
C PRO A 198 -3.82 7.20 6.33
N VAL A 199 -3.54 5.93 6.67
CA VAL A 199 -4.14 5.34 7.87
C VAL A 199 -3.65 6.04 9.14
N THR A 200 -2.37 6.45 9.17
CA THR A 200 -1.83 7.27 10.26
C THR A 200 -2.45 8.66 10.29
N GLU A 201 -2.60 9.32 9.12
CA GLU A 201 -3.23 10.63 9.02
C GLU A 201 -4.65 10.64 9.59
N TRP A 202 -5.44 9.60 9.27
CA TRP A 202 -6.79 9.44 9.80
C TRP A 202 -6.83 9.30 11.33
N LEU A 203 -5.87 8.57 11.91
CA LEU A 203 -5.83 8.35 13.36
C LEU A 203 -5.40 9.60 14.12
N CYS A 204 -4.33 10.27 13.68
CA CYS A 204 -3.75 11.40 14.40
C CYS A 204 -4.30 12.76 13.96
N GLY A 205 -5.03 12.83 12.84
CA GLY A 205 -5.60 14.07 12.30
C GLY A 205 -4.54 15.03 11.75
N ARG A 206 -3.40 14.50 11.29
CA ARG A 206 -2.30 15.28 10.72
C ARG A 206 -2.16 15.04 9.23
N ASP A 207 -1.67 16.05 8.53
CA ASP A 207 -1.28 15.98 7.12
C ASP A 207 0.24 15.85 7.05
N LEU A 208 0.71 14.63 6.78
CA LEU A 208 2.12 14.28 6.80
C LEU A 208 2.86 14.89 5.61
N VAL A 209 2.23 14.96 4.43
CA VAL A 209 2.84 15.58 3.25
C VAL A 209 3.08 17.07 3.49
N ARG A 210 2.10 17.77 4.08
CA ARG A 210 2.25 19.17 4.50
C ARG A 210 3.35 19.32 5.55
N ASP A 211 3.38 18.46 6.57
CA ASP A 211 4.41 18.51 7.61
C ASP A 211 5.81 18.30 7.00
N GLN A 212 5.97 17.38 6.04
CA GLN A 212 7.24 17.20 5.31
C GLN A 212 7.71 18.49 4.62
N ILE A 213 6.80 19.21 3.95
CA ILE A 213 7.11 20.47 3.27
C ILE A 213 7.55 21.54 4.27
N ARG A 214 6.83 21.67 5.40
CA ARG A 214 7.13 22.66 6.45
C ARG A 214 8.48 22.37 7.13
N ILE A 215 8.75 21.11 7.45
CA ILE A 215 10.05 20.68 7.99
C ILE A 215 11.17 21.01 7.01
N ALA A 216 10.97 20.73 5.71
CA ALA A 216 11.97 21.06 4.68
C ALA A 216 12.17 22.57 4.50
N ALA A 217 11.19 23.39 4.88
CA ALA A 217 11.33 24.85 4.96
C ALA A 217 12.05 25.34 6.23
N GLY A 218 12.43 24.43 7.14
CA GLY A 218 13.11 24.74 8.40
C GLY A 218 12.16 25.09 9.55
N GLU A 219 10.85 24.92 9.36
CA GLU A 219 9.89 25.12 10.46
C GLU A 219 10.02 24.02 11.52
N PRO A 220 9.85 24.35 12.81
CA PRO A 220 9.72 23.34 13.86
C PRO A 220 8.48 22.47 13.64
N LEU A 221 8.46 21.27 14.23
CA LEU A 221 7.25 20.41 14.25
C LEU A 221 6.02 21.18 14.76
N GLY A 222 6.20 21.98 15.82
CA GLY A 222 5.14 22.78 16.43
C GLY A 222 4.19 22.00 17.34
N PHE A 223 4.56 20.76 17.72
CA PHE A 223 3.85 19.91 18.67
C PHE A 223 4.82 18.90 19.29
N ALA A 224 4.47 18.36 20.44
CA ALA A 224 5.24 17.35 21.16
C ALA A 224 4.57 15.98 21.11
N GLN A 225 5.27 14.94 21.57
CA GLN A 225 4.74 13.58 21.63
C GLN A 225 3.43 13.47 22.43
N ALA A 226 3.28 14.28 23.49
CA ALA A 226 2.09 14.31 24.32
C ALA A 226 0.84 14.87 23.61
N ASP A 227 1.02 15.61 22.51
CA ASP A 227 -0.08 16.16 21.71
C ASP A 227 -0.62 15.16 20.68
N VAL A 228 0.05 14.01 20.52
CA VAL A 228 -0.34 12.96 19.56
C VAL A 228 -1.45 12.12 20.17
N ALA A 229 -2.69 12.34 19.71
CA ALA A 229 -3.84 11.54 20.07
C ALA A 229 -4.30 10.69 18.88
N LEU A 230 -4.28 9.36 19.05
CA LEU A 230 -4.76 8.40 18.06
C LEU A 230 -6.24 8.10 18.30
N ARG A 231 -7.08 8.21 17.26
CA ARG A 231 -8.53 8.02 17.37
C ARG A 231 -9.09 7.10 16.30
N GLY A 232 -9.92 6.15 16.74
CA GLY A 232 -10.61 5.21 15.87
C GLY A 232 -9.67 4.17 15.26
N ALA A 233 -10.06 3.64 14.11
CA ALA A 233 -9.27 2.71 13.31
C ALA A 233 -9.39 3.07 11.83
N ALA A 234 -8.33 2.85 11.07
CA ALA A 234 -8.31 3.03 9.62
C ALA A 234 -7.71 1.82 8.93
N ILE A 235 -8.26 1.48 7.77
CA ILE A 235 -7.79 0.40 6.89
C ILE A 235 -7.57 0.98 5.50
N GLU A 236 -6.44 0.66 4.88
CA GLU A 236 -6.11 0.98 3.49
C GLU A 236 -6.05 -0.31 2.66
N CYS A 237 -6.72 -0.29 1.51
CA CYS A 237 -6.64 -1.33 0.48
C CYS A 237 -5.95 -0.75 -0.76
N ARG A 238 -4.89 -1.40 -1.22
CA ARG A 238 -4.24 -1.05 -2.50
C ARG A 238 -5.05 -1.63 -3.66
N ILE A 239 -5.71 -0.77 -4.42
CA ILE A 239 -6.48 -1.17 -5.60
C ILE A 239 -5.51 -1.25 -6.77
N ALA A 240 -5.33 -2.45 -7.34
CA ALA A 240 -4.38 -2.72 -8.41
C ALA A 240 -5.05 -3.39 -9.61
N ALA A 241 -4.53 -3.12 -10.80
CA ALA A 241 -4.90 -3.75 -12.04
C ALA A 241 -4.27 -5.15 -12.13
N GLU A 242 -4.80 -6.09 -11.34
CA GLU A 242 -4.35 -7.47 -11.29
C GLU A 242 -5.57 -8.41 -11.27
N ASP A 243 -5.43 -9.61 -11.82
CA ASP A 243 -6.45 -10.65 -11.76
C ASP A 243 -6.19 -11.63 -10.59
N PRO A 244 -6.87 -11.48 -9.44
CA PRO A 244 -6.60 -12.30 -8.26
C PRO A 244 -6.93 -13.79 -8.48
N TYR A 245 -7.78 -14.12 -9.46
CA TYR A 245 -8.13 -15.50 -9.82
C TYR A 245 -7.12 -16.14 -10.77
N ASN A 246 -6.31 -15.33 -11.46
CA ASN A 246 -5.30 -15.78 -12.41
C ASN A 246 -3.89 -15.42 -11.92
N ASN A 247 -3.55 -15.90 -10.73
CA ASN A 247 -2.25 -15.70 -10.07
C ASN A 247 -1.79 -14.24 -9.98
N TYR A 248 -2.74 -13.28 -9.92
CA TYR A 248 -2.48 -11.85 -9.86
C TYR A 248 -1.69 -11.35 -11.07
N LEU A 249 -1.98 -11.88 -12.27
CA LEU A 249 -1.39 -11.34 -13.49
C LEU A 249 -1.84 -9.88 -13.69
N PRO A 250 -0.91 -8.96 -14.03
CA PRO A 250 -1.26 -7.59 -14.36
C PRO A 250 -2.29 -7.51 -15.49
N SER A 251 -3.32 -6.69 -15.30
CA SER A 251 -4.37 -6.41 -16.27
C SER A 251 -4.10 -5.08 -16.96
N LEU A 252 -3.54 -5.14 -18.16
CA LEU A 252 -3.25 -3.96 -18.97
C LEU A 252 -4.46 -3.54 -19.80
N GLY A 253 -4.47 -2.30 -20.28
CA GLY A 253 -5.49 -1.81 -21.20
C GLY A 253 -6.11 -0.47 -20.78
N ARG A 254 -7.20 -0.09 -21.42
CA ARG A 254 -7.88 1.18 -21.15
C ARG A 254 -8.97 1.00 -20.09
N ILE A 255 -9.04 1.91 -19.14
CA ILE A 255 -10.20 2.03 -18.25
C ILE A 255 -11.32 2.71 -19.05
N ASP A 256 -12.37 1.98 -19.40
CA ASP A 256 -13.50 2.51 -20.16
C ASP A 256 -14.48 3.29 -19.27
N PHE A 257 -14.58 2.91 -18.00
CA PHE A 257 -15.42 3.59 -17.01
C PHE A 257 -14.85 3.43 -15.60
N VAL A 258 -14.92 4.50 -14.80
CA VAL A 258 -14.61 4.47 -13.38
C VAL A 258 -15.63 5.26 -12.57
N ASN A 259 -16.06 4.68 -11.44
CA ASN A 259 -16.83 5.34 -10.41
C ASN A 259 -16.19 5.06 -9.05
N GLU A 260 -15.56 6.09 -8.48
CA GLU A 260 -14.90 6.00 -7.17
C GLU A 260 -15.91 6.09 -6.02
N PRO A 261 -15.75 5.31 -4.95
CA PRO A 261 -16.62 5.38 -3.78
C PRO A 261 -16.39 6.68 -3.00
N SER A 262 -17.40 7.11 -2.26
CA SER A 262 -17.33 8.33 -1.45
C SER A 262 -18.12 8.20 -0.14
N GLY A 263 -18.31 9.30 0.57
CA GLY A 263 -19.08 9.39 1.80
C GLY A 263 -18.25 9.45 3.09
N PRO A 264 -18.91 9.56 4.25
CA PRO A 264 -18.23 9.77 5.53
C PRO A 264 -17.24 8.66 5.88
N GLY A 265 -16.00 9.06 6.21
CA GLY A 265 -14.92 8.14 6.57
C GLY A 265 -14.33 7.36 5.40
N VAL A 266 -14.61 7.74 4.15
CA VAL A 266 -13.99 7.16 2.94
C VAL A 266 -13.08 8.19 2.30
N ARG A 267 -11.84 7.79 2.01
CA ARG A 267 -10.85 8.56 1.26
C ARG A 267 -10.35 7.72 0.10
N VAL A 268 -10.22 8.33 -1.06
CA VAL A 268 -9.62 7.73 -2.25
C VAL A 268 -8.46 8.61 -2.68
N ASP A 269 -7.26 8.04 -2.69
CA ASP A 269 -6.08 8.66 -3.29
C ASP A 269 -5.85 7.96 -4.63
N SER A 270 -6.12 8.65 -5.74
CA SER A 270 -6.20 8.05 -7.07
C SER A 270 -5.69 8.99 -8.15
N SER A 271 -5.30 8.41 -9.29
CA SER A 271 -4.93 9.14 -10.50
C SER A 271 -5.66 8.64 -11.75
N ILE A 272 -6.63 7.73 -11.60
CA ILE A 272 -7.35 7.13 -12.73
C ILE A 272 -8.56 7.96 -13.14
N PHE A 273 -8.92 7.90 -14.42
CA PHE A 273 -10.12 8.50 -14.98
C PHE A 273 -10.57 7.71 -16.22
N SER A 274 -11.83 7.86 -16.63
CA SER A 274 -12.35 7.15 -17.81
C SER A 274 -11.59 7.56 -19.06
N GLY A 275 -11.04 6.59 -19.78
CA GLY A 275 -10.20 6.76 -20.97
C GLY A 275 -8.70 6.63 -20.73
N ILE A 276 -8.21 6.55 -19.48
CA ILE A 276 -6.78 6.35 -19.21
C ILE A 276 -6.33 4.95 -19.61
N GLU A 277 -5.11 4.85 -20.16
CA GLU A 277 -4.46 3.59 -20.49
C GLU A 277 -3.53 3.16 -19.36
N ILE A 278 -3.62 1.89 -18.97
CA ILE A 278 -2.77 1.24 -17.97
C ILE A 278 -1.66 0.48 -18.69
N PRO A 279 -0.42 1.00 -18.68
CA PRO A 279 0.69 0.41 -19.41
C PRO A 279 1.41 -0.67 -18.59
N TYR A 280 2.28 -1.44 -19.25
CA TYR A 280 3.12 -2.44 -18.57
C TYR A 280 4.38 -1.88 -17.91
N PHE A 281 4.65 -0.58 -18.05
CA PHE A 281 5.91 0.04 -17.63
C PHE A 281 5.99 0.32 -16.12
N TYR A 282 4.85 0.38 -15.43
CA TYR A 282 4.76 0.84 -14.04
C TYR A 282 4.12 -0.21 -13.14
N ASP A 283 4.13 0.07 -11.84
CA ASP A 283 3.39 -0.70 -10.84
C ASP A 283 1.88 -0.75 -11.19
N PRO A 284 1.19 -1.90 -10.99
CA PRO A 284 -0.21 -2.03 -11.34
C PRO A 284 -1.17 -1.27 -10.40
N MET A 285 -0.70 -0.61 -9.35
CA MET A 285 -1.55 0.17 -8.44
C MET A 285 -2.30 1.30 -9.16
N LEU A 286 -3.62 1.25 -9.05
CA LEU A 286 -4.56 2.22 -9.62
C LEU A 286 -4.92 3.32 -8.62
N ALA A 287 -5.20 2.91 -7.38
CA ALA A 287 -5.66 3.80 -6.32
C ALA A 287 -5.39 3.20 -4.94
N LYS A 288 -5.47 4.04 -3.91
CA LYS A 288 -5.56 3.63 -2.52
C LYS A 288 -6.96 3.95 -2.03
N LEU A 289 -7.66 2.96 -1.49
CA LEU A 289 -8.95 3.15 -0.85
C LEU A 289 -8.75 3.05 0.66
N ILE A 290 -9.11 4.10 1.39
CA ILE A 290 -8.90 4.19 2.82
C ILE A 290 -10.24 4.42 3.52
N CYS A 291 -10.53 3.61 4.53
CA CYS A 291 -11.73 3.75 5.34
C CYS A 291 -11.36 3.90 6.81
N TRP A 292 -11.86 4.96 7.45
CA TRP A 292 -11.76 5.19 8.89
C TRP A 292 -13.09 4.86 9.57
N GLY A 293 -13.05 4.36 10.81
CA GLY A 293 -14.20 4.20 11.69
C GLY A 293 -13.87 4.43 13.16
N THR A 294 -14.89 4.50 14.01
CA THR A 294 -14.73 4.65 15.46
C THR A 294 -14.05 3.43 16.11
N ASP A 295 -14.15 2.29 15.44
CA ASP A 295 -13.48 1.04 15.76
C ASP A 295 -13.16 0.29 14.46
N ARG A 296 -12.38 -0.79 14.58
CA ARG A 296 -11.94 -1.62 13.45
C ARG A 296 -13.10 -2.27 12.72
N THR A 297 -14.12 -2.74 13.43
CA THR A 297 -15.32 -3.36 12.84
C THR A 297 -16.03 -2.39 11.91
N GLN A 298 -16.22 -1.14 12.35
CA GLN A 298 -16.83 -0.11 11.54
C GLN A 298 -15.97 0.24 10.32
N ALA A 299 -14.64 0.28 10.47
CA ALA A 299 -13.73 0.49 9.35
C ALA A 299 -13.81 -0.64 8.30
N ILE A 300 -13.89 -1.91 8.74
CA ILE A 300 -14.08 -3.08 7.88
C ILE A 300 -15.40 -2.99 7.10
N GLU A 301 -16.52 -2.77 7.80
CA GLU A 301 -17.84 -2.71 7.14
C GLU A 301 -17.94 -1.52 6.17
N ARG A 302 -17.33 -0.39 6.52
CA ARG A 302 -17.22 0.76 5.62
C ARG A 302 -16.36 0.45 4.39
N MET A 303 -15.24 -0.24 4.56
CA MET A 303 -14.37 -0.68 3.47
C MET A 303 -15.09 -1.64 2.53
N LYS A 304 -15.80 -2.64 3.06
CA LYS A 304 -16.59 -3.59 2.27
C LYS A 304 -17.64 -2.87 1.42
N ARG A 305 -18.34 -1.89 2.00
CA ARG A 305 -19.30 -1.06 1.25
C ARG A 305 -18.62 -0.24 0.16
N ALA A 306 -17.53 0.45 0.48
CA ALA A 306 -16.80 1.27 -0.49
C ALA A 306 -16.22 0.42 -1.65
N LEU A 307 -15.67 -0.76 -1.37
CA LEU A 307 -15.18 -1.69 -2.39
C LEU A 307 -16.30 -2.18 -3.33
N ARG A 308 -17.51 -2.43 -2.83
CA ARG A 308 -18.68 -2.82 -3.66
C ARG A 308 -19.18 -1.67 -4.54
N GLU A 309 -18.99 -0.43 -4.12
CA GLU A 309 -19.34 0.78 -4.89
C GLU A 309 -18.25 1.18 -5.91
N TYR A 310 -17.02 0.66 -5.74
CA TYR A 310 -15.89 1.00 -6.59
C TYR A 310 -15.95 0.21 -7.91
N VAL A 311 -16.47 0.87 -8.95
CA VAL A 311 -16.61 0.29 -10.29
C VAL A 311 -15.45 0.73 -11.18
N ILE A 312 -14.68 -0.22 -11.70
CA ILE A 312 -13.63 0.00 -12.71
C ILE A 312 -13.89 -0.99 -13.85
N VAL A 313 -14.10 -0.48 -15.06
CA VAL A 313 -14.42 -1.27 -16.27
C VAL A 313 -13.31 -1.12 -17.29
N GLY A 314 -12.99 -2.20 -18.01
CA GLY A 314 -11.97 -2.24 -19.07
C GLY A 314 -10.71 -3.01 -18.66
N VAL A 315 -10.43 -3.08 -17.35
CA VAL A 315 -9.35 -3.89 -16.76
C VAL A 315 -9.87 -4.70 -15.58
N LYS A 316 -9.25 -5.84 -15.28
CA LYS A 316 -9.48 -6.59 -14.04
C LYS A 316 -8.77 -5.91 -12.88
N THR A 317 -9.32 -6.07 -11.67
CA THR A 317 -8.75 -5.50 -10.45
C THR A 317 -8.72 -6.52 -9.31
N ASN A 318 -7.90 -6.24 -8.31
CA ASN A 318 -7.82 -7.02 -7.08
C ASN A 318 -8.93 -6.70 -6.05
N ILE A 319 -9.96 -5.92 -6.41
CA ILE A 319 -11.12 -5.63 -5.53
C ILE A 319 -11.77 -6.91 -4.97
N PRO A 320 -11.99 -7.98 -5.78
CA PRO A 320 -12.56 -9.22 -5.25
C PRO A 320 -11.70 -9.88 -4.17
N PHE A 321 -10.37 -9.74 -4.24
CA PHE A 321 -9.46 -10.22 -3.21
C PHE A 321 -9.71 -9.49 -1.88
N HIS A 322 -9.77 -8.15 -1.90
CA HIS A 322 -10.01 -7.37 -0.69
C HIS A 322 -11.37 -7.69 -0.06
N LEU A 323 -12.41 -7.88 -0.87
CA LEU A 323 -13.74 -8.28 -0.37
C LEU A 323 -13.69 -9.64 0.35
N GLN A 324 -13.06 -10.66 -0.26
CA GLN A 324 -12.93 -11.98 0.36
C GLN A 324 -12.05 -11.96 1.62
N LEU A 325 -10.99 -11.16 1.62
CA LEU A 325 -10.13 -10.99 2.79
C LEU A 325 -10.89 -10.36 3.96
N LEU A 326 -11.67 -9.31 3.70
CA LEU A 326 -12.45 -8.60 4.73
C LEU A 326 -13.63 -9.45 5.26
N ASP A 327 -14.06 -10.47 4.52
CA ASP A 327 -15.04 -11.46 4.95
C ASP A 327 -14.41 -12.70 5.64
N ASP A 328 -13.08 -12.87 5.60
CA ASP A 328 -12.39 -13.99 6.24
C ASP A 328 -12.42 -13.85 7.78
N PRO A 329 -12.98 -14.84 8.52
CA PRO A 329 -13.06 -14.77 9.98
C PRO A 329 -11.70 -14.61 10.67
N ARG A 330 -10.62 -15.13 10.09
CA ARG A 330 -9.26 -15.00 10.64
C ARG A 330 -8.77 -13.56 10.53
N PHE A 331 -9.02 -12.89 9.40
CA PHE A 331 -8.70 -11.47 9.25
C PHE A 331 -9.55 -10.60 10.20
N VAL A 332 -10.85 -10.87 10.30
CA VAL A 332 -11.76 -10.15 11.21
C VAL A 332 -11.32 -10.32 12.67
N ALA A 333 -10.86 -11.52 13.06
CA ALA A 333 -10.29 -11.79 14.38
C ALA A 333 -8.86 -11.25 14.58
N GLY A 334 -8.25 -10.63 13.56
CA GLY A 334 -6.88 -10.12 13.62
C GLY A 334 -5.82 -11.22 13.63
N GLN A 335 -6.14 -12.44 13.20
CA GLN A 335 -5.24 -13.60 13.12
C GLN A 335 -4.47 -13.65 11.79
N VAL A 336 -3.72 -12.59 11.50
CA VAL A 336 -2.86 -12.52 10.31
C VAL A 336 -1.38 -12.66 10.69
N HIS A 337 -0.50 -12.86 9.73
CA HIS A 337 0.94 -12.79 9.90
C HIS A 337 1.56 -12.64 8.51
N THR A 338 2.85 -12.38 8.45
CA THR A 338 3.61 -12.17 7.21
C THR A 338 3.54 -13.32 6.19
N GLY A 339 3.08 -14.51 6.59
CA GLY A 339 2.88 -15.67 5.72
C GLY A 339 1.41 -16.07 5.54
N PHE A 340 0.46 -15.27 6.03
CA PHE A 340 -0.97 -15.61 6.02
C PHE A 340 -1.50 -15.80 4.59
N LEU A 341 -1.22 -14.84 3.70
CA LEU A 341 -1.72 -14.93 2.33
C LEU A 341 -1.06 -16.05 1.52
N ASP A 342 0.23 -16.27 1.71
CA ASP A 342 1.00 -17.26 0.94
C ASP A 342 0.71 -18.70 1.40
N ASN A 343 0.39 -18.92 2.69
CA ASN A 343 0.26 -20.27 3.26
C ASN A 343 -1.20 -20.69 3.56
N GLU A 344 -2.08 -19.73 3.89
CA GLU A 344 -3.37 -20.04 4.52
C GLU A 344 -4.60 -19.45 3.81
N PHE A 345 -4.44 -18.37 3.05
CA PHE A 345 -5.51 -17.72 2.33
C PHE A 345 -5.62 -18.26 0.90
N LYS A 346 -6.85 -18.55 0.46
CA LYS A 346 -7.12 -18.99 -0.92
C LYS A 346 -8.33 -18.26 -1.45
N MET A 347 -8.19 -17.69 -2.65
CA MET A 347 -9.31 -17.10 -3.38
C MET A 347 -10.32 -18.18 -3.72
N ILE A 348 -11.60 -17.88 -3.47
CA ILE A 348 -12.73 -18.70 -3.90
C ILE A 348 -13.26 -18.09 -5.18
N GLU A 349 -13.21 -18.81 -6.29
CA GLU A 349 -13.81 -18.36 -7.53
C GLU A 349 -15.34 -18.27 -7.36
N PRO A 350 -15.98 -17.18 -7.85
CA PRO A 350 -17.43 -17.11 -7.89
C PRO A 350 -17.99 -18.26 -8.73
N ASP A 351 -19.10 -18.86 -8.29
CA ASP A 351 -19.77 -19.90 -9.06
C ASP A 351 -20.43 -19.25 -10.30
N GLY A 352 -19.72 -19.24 -11.43
CA GLY A 352 -20.08 -18.52 -12.65
C GLY A 352 -21.39 -18.96 -13.32
N ARG A 353 -22.08 -19.97 -12.76
CA ARG A 353 -23.38 -20.46 -13.24
C ARG A 353 -24.52 -19.51 -12.90
N GLY A 354 -24.48 -18.82 -11.76
CA GLY A 354 -25.55 -17.90 -11.34
C GLY A 354 -25.48 -16.51 -12.01
N ASP A 355 -24.27 -16.00 -12.19
CA ASP A 355 -24.04 -14.65 -12.73
C ASP A 355 -24.22 -14.57 -14.24
N ALA A 356 -23.89 -15.63 -14.99
CA ALA A 356 -24.08 -15.64 -16.43
C ALA A 356 -25.56 -15.52 -16.82
N GLU A 357 -26.47 -16.18 -16.09
CA GLU A 357 -27.91 -16.05 -16.30
C GLU A 357 -28.42 -14.66 -15.93
N GLN A 358 -27.99 -14.09 -14.80
CA GLN A 358 -28.40 -12.75 -14.38
C GLN A 358 -27.86 -11.65 -15.29
N VAL A 359 -26.59 -11.73 -15.70
CA VAL A 359 -25.98 -10.82 -16.66
C VAL A 359 -26.66 -10.96 -18.01
N ALA A 360 -26.93 -12.18 -18.48
CA ALA A 360 -27.72 -12.40 -19.70
C ALA A 360 -29.13 -11.80 -19.59
N LEU A 361 -29.79 -11.93 -18.43
CA LEU A 361 -31.09 -11.30 -18.19
C LEU A 361 -31.00 -9.77 -18.21
N LEU A 362 -29.99 -9.19 -17.57
CA LEU A 362 -29.78 -7.73 -17.53
C LEU A 362 -29.49 -7.19 -18.94
N VAL A 363 -28.61 -7.86 -19.68
CA VAL A 363 -28.29 -7.52 -21.07
C VAL A 363 -29.55 -7.65 -21.94
N ALA A 364 -30.32 -8.74 -21.81
CA ALA A 364 -31.57 -8.92 -22.53
C ALA A 364 -32.61 -7.83 -22.18
N ALA A 365 -32.70 -7.42 -20.91
CA ALA A 365 -33.58 -6.35 -20.46
C ALA A 365 -33.17 -4.99 -21.02
N ILE A 366 -31.86 -4.66 -20.99
CA ILE A 366 -31.30 -3.44 -21.58
C ILE A 366 -31.52 -3.43 -23.10
N MET A 367 -31.25 -4.55 -23.79
CA MET A 367 -31.48 -4.67 -25.23
C MET A 367 -32.96 -4.57 -25.58
N SER A 368 -33.86 -5.14 -24.78
CA SER A 368 -35.32 -5.05 -24.95
C SER A 368 -35.81 -3.62 -24.71
N HIS A 369 -35.31 -2.94 -23.68
CA HIS A 369 -35.62 -1.53 -23.41
C HIS A 369 -35.13 -0.63 -24.54
N ASN A 370 -33.88 -0.80 -25.00
CA ASN A 370 -33.32 -0.04 -26.11
C ASN A 370 -34.04 -0.33 -27.44
N ARG A 371 -34.51 -1.57 -27.68
CA ARG A 371 -35.38 -1.90 -28.83
C ARG A 371 -36.74 -1.25 -28.71
N ARG A 372 -37.37 -1.24 -27.53
CA ARG A 372 -38.66 -0.58 -27.29
C ARG A 372 -38.56 0.93 -27.38
N SER A 373 -37.49 1.54 -26.89
CA SER A 373 -37.25 2.98 -27.00
C SER A 373 -36.93 3.38 -28.46
N ARG A 374 -36.27 2.51 -29.23
CA ARG A 374 -36.09 2.71 -30.69
C ARG A 374 -37.37 2.48 -31.49
N ASN A 375 -38.21 1.52 -31.12
CA ASN A 375 -39.48 1.22 -31.82
C ASN A 375 -40.64 2.10 -31.34
N GLY A 376 -40.59 2.65 -30.13
CA GLY A 376 -41.55 3.61 -29.57
C GLY A 376 -41.28 5.05 -29.99
N ALA A 377 -40.12 5.32 -30.60
CA ALA A 377 -39.79 6.57 -31.27
C ALA A 377 -40.10 6.52 -32.78
N GLN A 378 -41.21 5.89 -33.17
CA GLN A 378 -41.93 6.32 -34.36
C GLN A 378 -43.16 7.08 -33.89
N PRO A 379 -43.17 8.43 -33.91
CA PRO A 379 -44.45 9.11 -33.97
C PRO A 379 -45.15 8.58 -35.23
N SER A 380 -46.35 8.03 -35.07
CA SER A 380 -47.25 7.81 -36.19
C SER A 380 -47.61 9.18 -36.77
N VAL A 381 -46.74 9.70 -37.62
CA VAL A 381 -47.07 10.86 -38.44
C VAL A 381 -48.11 10.35 -39.44
N ILE A 382 -49.37 10.58 -39.11
CA ILE A 382 -50.43 10.62 -40.11
C ILE A 382 -50.08 11.83 -40.98
N VAL A 383 -49.39 11.57 -42.09
CA VAL A 383 -49.07 12.60 -43.08
C VAL A 383 -50.37 12.95 -43.80
N GLY A 384 -51.09 13.94 -43.28
CA GLY A 384 -52.02 14.71 -44.09
C GLY A 384 -51.23 15.46 -45.18
N PRO A 385 -51.76 15.61 -46.40
CA PRO A 385 -51.02 16.21 -47.50
C PRO A 385 -50.88 17.73 -47.27
N SER A 386 -49.81 18.18 -46.61
CA SER A 386 -49.30 19.57 -46.74
C SER A 386 -47.95 19.90 -46.07
N GLU A 387 -47.26 19.01 -45.32
CA GLU A 387 -46.10 19.43 -44.50
C GLU A 387 -44.71 18.93 -44.94
N GLY A 388 -44.54 18.36 -46.13
CA GLY A 388 -43.24 17.84 -46.59
C GLY A 388 -42.12 18.89 -46.74
N TRP A 389 -42.46 20.15 -47.05
CA TRP A 389 -41.47 21.21 -47.30
C TRP A 389 -40.92 21.84 -46.01
N ARG A 390 -41.65 21.77 -44.89
CA ARG A 390 -41.21 22.30 -43.58
C ARG A 390 -40.24 21.37 -42.85
N ALA A 391 -40.27 20.07 -43.15
CA ALA A 391 -39.30 19.11 -42.62
C ALA A 391 -37.94 19.22 -43.34
N ALA A 392 -37.97 19.34 -44.67
CA ALA A 392 -36.76 19.52 -45.49
C ALA A 392 -36.02 20.86 -45.23
N GLY A 393 -36.74 21.90 -44.78
CA GLY A 393 -36.12 23.16 -44.37
C GLY A 393 -35.29 23.07 -43.09
N ARG A 394 -35.73 22.27 -42.11
CA ARG A 394 -35.05 22.12 -40.80
C ARG A 394 -33.82 21.22 -40.86
N GLU A 395 -33.81 20.21 -41.73
CA GLU A 395 -32.61 19.39 -41.96
C GLU A 395 -31.49 20.17 -42.66
N ARG A 396 -31.83 21.16 -43.51
CA ARG A 396 -30.83 22.04 -44.14
C ARG A 396 -30.22 23.07 -43.19
N GLU A 397 -30.95 23.56 -42.20
CA GLU A 397 -30.39 24.44 -41.16
C GLU A 397 -29.45 23.69 -40.20
N LEU A 398 -29.78 22.44 -39.84
CA LEU A 398 -28.94 21.63 -38.95
C LEU A 398 -27.66 21.11 -39.64
N ALA A 399 -27.68 20.93 -40.96
CA ALA A 399 -26.50 20.54 -41.73
C ALA A 399 -25.56 21.71 -42.09
N GLY A 400 -26.01 22.96 -41.95
CA GLY A 400 -25.25 24.17 -42.33
C GLY A 400 -24.44 24.85 -41.22
N GLY A 401 -24.59 24.44 -39.96
CA GLY A 401 -23.99 25.14 -38.80
C GLY A 401 -22.54 24.76 -38.46
N ALA A 402 -21.95 23.77 -39.12
CA ALA A 402 -20.60 23.28 -38.82
C ALA A 402 -19.51 23.96 -39.68
N ALA A 403 -19.48 25.29 -39.72
CA ALA A 403 -18.32 26.06 -40.18
C ALA A 403 -18.44 27.55 -39.83
N ALA A 404 -18.08 27.97 -38.61
CA ALA A 404 -17.46 29.29 -38.36
C ALA A 404 -17.14 29.54 -36.87
N SER A 405 -15.94 30.09 -36.66
CA SER A 405 -15.45 30.87 -35.51
C SER A 405 -14.84 30.14 -34.29
N MET A 406 -13.53 29.88 -34.42
CA MET A 406 -12.57 30.28 -33.38
C MET A 406 -12.79 31.76 -33.02
N GLN A 407 -12.92 32.08 -31.73
CA GLN A 407 -12.20 33.15 -31.02
C GLN A 407 -12.68 33.24 -29.56
N GLY A 408 -11.74 33.59 -28.67
CA GLY A 408 -11.78 33.27 -27.24
C GLY A 408 -12.69 34.12 -26.35
N SER A 409 -12.87 33.63 -25.13
CA SER A 409 -13.35 34.41 -23.98
C SER A 409 -12.77 33.80 -22.69
N ARG A 410 -11.63 34.32 -22.23
CA ARG A 410 -11.49 35.22 -21.07
C ARG A 410 -12.25 34.79 -19.80
N TRP A 411 -11.44 34.25 -18.89
CA TRP A 411 -11.60 34.20 -17.44
C TRP A 411 -12.33 35.41 -16.85
N ARG A 412 -13.33 35.17 -16.00
CA ARG A 412 -13.81 36.12 -15.01
C ARG A 412 -13.64 35.53 -13.61
N ARG A 413 -12.82 36.23 -12.81
CA ARG A 413 -12.77 36.13 -11.35
C ARG A 413 -14.06 36.72 -10.75
N SER A 414 -14.57 36.13 -9.69
CA SER A 414 -15.39 36.83 -8.70
C SER A 414 -14.89 36.47 -7.30
N ILE A 415 -14.26 37.46 -6.67
CA ILE A 415 -14.16 37.57 -5.21
C ILE A 415 -15.36 38.42 -4.80
N GLY A 416 -16.07 37.96 -3.78
CA GLY A 416 -17.05 38.70 -2.99
C GLY A 416 -17.02 38.10 -1.61
#